data_AF-A0A4S8QHZ0-F1
#
_entry.id   AF-A0A4S8QHZ0-F1
#
_cell.length_a   1.000
_cell.length_b   1.000
_cell.length_c   1.000
_cell.angle_alpha   90.00
_cell.angle_beta   90.00
_cell.angle_gamma   90.00
#
_symmetry.space_group_name_H-M   'P 1'
#
loop_
_entity.id
_entity.type
_entity.pdbx_description
1 polymer ?
#
loop_
_entity_poly.entity_id
_entity_poly.type
_entity_poly.pdbx_seq_one_letter_code
_entity_poly.pdbx_strand_id
1 'polypeptide(L)'
;MSDSKRPLLKGPPRPPRSNPSALSYTEPPRLRKEIIRAKNDSPRVVEFNGSAIPQPFLDPSIMQKKAQLEREQKLEQEKITRQQLEGSQTQGSSRS
;
A
#
# COMPACT_ATOMS: atom_id res chain seq x y z
N MET A 1 36.88 30.40 26.97
CA MET A 1 37.58 29.28 26.31
C MET A 1 37.16 29.30 24.85
N SER A 2 38.05 29.70 23.95
CA SER A 2 37.77 29.93 22.53
C SER A 2 37.56 28.59 21.80
N ASP A 3 36.36 28.37 21.29
CA ASP A 3 36.02 27.24 20.44
C ASP A 3 36.94 27.19 19.21
N SER A 4 37.87 26.25 19.20
CA SER A 4 38.74 25.94 18.06
C SER A 4 37.90 25.36 16.92
N LYS A 5 37.16 26.20 16.20
CA LYS A 5 36.45 25.80 14.98
C LYS A 5 37.48 25.45 13.91
N ARG A 6 37.33 24.27 13.29
CA ARG A 6 38.19 23.83 12.19
C ARG A 6 38.14 24.88 11.06
N PRO A 7 39.29 25.31 10.51
CA PRO A 7 39.30 26.27 9.42
C PRO A 7 38.60 25.69 8.18
N LEU A 8 37.77 26.51 7.52
CA LEU A 8 37.11 26.11 6.28
C LEU A 8 38.13 25.96 5.16
N LEU A 9 38.04 24.87 4.40
CA LEU A 9 38.84 24.68 3.20
C LEU A 9 38.44 25.77 2.18
N LYS A 10 39.40 26.60 1.75
CA LYS A 10 39.20 27.61 0.70
C LYS A 10 39.70 27.06 -0.63
N GLY A 11 39.04 27.45 -1.72
CA GLY A 11 39.40 27.07 -3.09
C GLY A 11 38.36 26.17 -3.77
N PRO A 12 38.59 25.79 -5.03
CA PRO A 12 37.70 24.92 -5.77
C PRO A 12 37.51 23.56 -5.07
N PRO A 13 36.34 22.92 -5.22
CA PRO A 13 36.11 21.58 -4.69
C PRO A 13 37.19 20.61 -5.18
N ARG A 14 37.77 19.84 -4.25
CA ARG A 14 38.68 18.76 -4.63
C ARG A 14 37.87 17.58 -5.16
N PRO A 15 38.35 16.88 -6.21
CA PRO A 15 37.72 15.66 -6.66
C PRO A 15 37.76 14.61 -5.54
N PRO A 16 36.77 13.71 -5.49
CA PRO A 16 36.75 12.62 -4.54
C PRO A 16 37.98 11.72 -4.74
N ARG A 17 38.55 11.22 -3.64
CA ARG A 17 39.66 10.25 -3.70
C ARG A 17 39.08 8.89 -4.12
N SER A 18 39.75 8.19 -5.04
CA SER A 18 39.39 6.81 -5.38
C SER A 18 39.56 5.94 -4.13
N ASN A 19 38.51 5.21 -3.76
CA ASN A 19 38.58 4.21 -2.71
C ASN A 19 38.76 2.84 -3.37
N PRO A 20 39.93 2.18 -3.24
CA PRO A 20 40.18 0.89 -3.86
C PRO A 20 39.33 -0.24 -3.27
N SER A 21 38.72 -0.03 -2.09
CA SER A 21 37.85 -1.01 -1.43
C SER A 21 36.36 -0.67 -1.53
N ALA A 22 35.95 0.18 -2.49
CA ALA A 22 34.55 0.50 -2.66
C ALA A 22 33.74 -0.78 -2.95
N LEU A 23 33.15 -1.35 -1.90
CA LEU A 23 32.11 -2.36 -1.99
C LEU A 23 31.02 -1.74 -2.86
N SER A 24 30.90 -2.24 -4.08
CA SER A 24 29.85 -1.83 -4.99
C SER A 24 28.50 -2.06 -4.29
N TYR A 25 27.70 -1.00 -4.16
CA TYR A 25 26.29 -1.13 -3.75
C TYR A 25 25.44 -1.84 -4.81
N THR A 26 25.99 -2.06 -6.00
CA THR A 26 25.32 -2.77 -7.08
C THR A 26 25.23 -4.23 -6.72
N GLU A 27 24.00 -4.69 -6.51
CA GLU A 27 23.70 -6.11 -6.40
C GLU A 27 24.09 -6.81 -7.72
N PRO A 28 24.80 -7.96 -7.66
CA PRO A 28 25.09 -8.73 -8.86
C PRO A 28 23.79 -9.21 -9.53
N PRO A 29 23.73 -9.31 -10.87
CA PRO A 29 22.54 -9.76 -11.56
C PRO A 29 22.13 -11.17 -11.07
N ARG A 30 20.93 -11.30 -10.50
CA ARG A 30 20.40 -12.61 -10.07
C ARG A 30 20.17 -13.50 -11.29
N LEU A 31 20.57 -14.76 -11.18
CA LEU A 31 20.36 -15.76 -12.23
C LEU A 31 18.86 -16.05 -12.36
N ARG A 32 18.34 -16.20 -13.59
CA ARG A 32 16.90 -16.41 -13.88
C ARG A 32 16.25 -17.58 -13.11
N LYS A 33 17.04 -18.47 -12.52
CA LYS A 33 16.59 -19.66 -11.79
C LYS A 33 16.31 -19.41 -10.29
N GLU A 34 16.73 -18.28 -9.72
CA GLU A 34 16.48 -17.93 -8.30
C GLU A 34 15.12 -17.25 -8.06
N ILE A 35 14.43 -16.84 -9.12
CA ILE A 35 13.09 -16.27 -9.01
C ILE A 35 12.10 -17.44 -8.93
N ILE A 36 11.89 -17.99 -7.73
CA ILE A 36 10.73 -18.83 -7.45
C ILE A 36 9.51 -17.91 -7.55
N ARG A 37 8.98 -17.71 -8.77
CA ARG A 37 7.66 -17.13 -8.95
C ARG A 37 6.68 -18.08 -8.27
N ALA A 38 5.94 -17.59 -7.28
CA ALA A 38 4.69 -18.22 -6.91
C ALA A 38 3.88 -18.34 -8.20
N LYS A 39 3.72 -19.57 -8.67
CA LYS A 39 2.87 -19.86 -9.83
C LYS A 39 1.46 -19.45 -9.40
N ASN A 40 1.00 -18.28 -9.85
CA ASN A 40 -0.41 -17.93 -10.14
C ASN A 40 -0.72 -16.43 -10.03
N ASP A 41 0.14 -15.60 -9.42
CA ASP A 41 -0.03 -14.15 -9.45
C ASP A 41 0.91 -13.57 -10.51
N SER A 42 0.39 -13.28 -11.70
CA SER A 42 1.09 -12.39 -12.60
C SER A 42 1.21 -11.04 -11.87
N PRO A 43 2.42 -10.50 -11.65
CA PRO A 43 2.53 -9.17 -11.06
C PRO A 43 1.85 -8.21 -12.02
N ARG A 44 0.81 -7.53 -11.55
CA ARG A 44 0.13 -6.48 -12.32
C ARG A 44 1.16 -5.39 -12.58
N VAL A 45 1.79 -5.42 -13.75
CA VAL A 45 2.75 -4.41 -14.19
C VAL A 45 1.93 -3.17 -14.52
N VAL A 46 2.02 -2.16 -13.65
CA VAL A 46 1.51 -0.82 -13.95
C VAL A 46 2.65 -0.07 -14.61
N GLU A 47 2.56 0.13 -15.93
CA GLU A 47 3.52 0.93 -16.66
C GLU A 47 3.44 2.39 -16.19
N PHE A 48 4.58 2.98 -15.88
CA PHE A 48 4.66 4.39 -15.49
C PHE A 48 4.49 5.27 -16.73
N ASN A 49 3.35 5.97 -16.81
CA ASN A 49 3.11 6.96 -17.85
C ASN A 49 3.48 8.36 -17.33
N GLY A 50 4.61 8.91 -17.79
CA GLY A 50 5.08 10.24 -17.40
C GLY A 50 4.22 11.40 -17.91
N SER A 51 3.28 11.13 -18.82
CA SER A 51 2.31 12.11 -19.34
C SER A 51 0.94 11.99 -18.64
N ALA A 52 0.75 11.00 -17.77
CA ALA A 52 -0.50 10.85 -17.04
C ALA A 52 -0.61 11.91 -15.95
N ILE A 53 -1.79 12.50 -15.83
CA ILE A 53 -2.12 13.38 -14.71
C ILE A 53 -2.09 12.52 -13.44
N PRO A 54 -1.26 12.84 -12.43
CA PRO A 54 -1.20 12.06 -11.20
C PRO A 54 -2.56 12.10 -10.53
N GLN A 55 -3.08 10.93 -10.13
CA GLN A 55 -4.29 10.90 -9.33
C GLN A 55 -4.04 11.57 -7.99
N PRO A 56 -4.99 12.37 -7.48
CA PRO A 56 -4.85 12.98 -6.17
C PRO A 56 -4.75 11.89 -5.09
N PHE A 57 -4.03 12.20 -4.02
CA PHE A 57 -3.97 11.32 -2.87
C PHE A 57 -5.39 11.10 -2.30
N LEU A 58 -5.73 9.85 -2.02
CA LEU A 58 -6.95 9.53 -1.30
C LEU A 58 -6.84 10.11 0.13
N ASP A 59 -7.94 10.69 0.60
CA ASP A 59 -8.06 11.12 2.00
C ASP A 59 -7.82 9.90 2.91
N PRO A 60 -6.89 9.97 3.89
CA PRO A 60 -6.62 8.85 4.80
C PRO A 60 -7.86 8.38 5.58
N SER A 61 -8.88 9.24 5.74
CA SER A 61 -10.16 8.87 6.36
C SER A 61 -10.99 7.88 5.53
N ILE A 62 -10.65 7.66 4.25
CA ILE A 62 -11.44 6.80 3.35
C ILE A 62 -11.53 5.36 3.84
N MET A 63 -10.49 4.83 4.50
CA MET A 63 -10.53 3.48 5.06
C MET A 63 -11.54 3.38 6.21
N GLN A 64 -11.59 4.41 7.07
CA GLN A 64 -12.51 4.45 8.20
C GLN A 64 -13.96 4.58 7.72
N LYS A 65 -14.21 5.45 6.74
CA LYS A 65 -15.53 5.62 6.10
C LYS A 65 -16.01 4.31 5.46
N LYS A 66 -15.13 3.60 4.75
CA LYS A 66 -15.45 2.29 4.18
C LYS A 66 -15.83 1.27 5.25
N ALA A 67 -15.07 1.19 6.34
CA ALA A 67 -15.36 0.27 7.43
C ALA A 67 -16.70 0.60 8.15
N GLN A 68 -17.05 1.88 8.28
CA GLN A 68 -18.35 2.30 8.83
C GLN A 68 -19.50 1.89 7.90
N LEU A 69 -19.37 2.19 6.61
CA LEU A 69 -20.37 1.88 5.61
C LEU A 69 -20.63 0.37 5.48
N GLU A 70 -19.58 -0.46 5.55
CA GLU A 70 -19.71 -1.92 5.55
C GLU A 70 -20.50 -2.43 6.78
N ARG A 71 -20.27 -1.84 7.97
CA ARG A 71 -21.03 -2.18 9.17
C ARG A 71 -22.50 -1.81 9.05
N GLU A 72 -22.79 -0.62 8.53
CA GLU A 72 -24.16 -0.14 8.31
C GLU A 72 -24.91 -1.06 7.33
N GLN A 73 -24.29 -1.41 6.20
CA GLN A 73 -24.85 -2.35 5.24
C GLN A 73 -25.13 -3.72 5.86
N LYS A 74 -24.22 -4.23 6.71
CA LYS A 74 -24.41 -5.51 7.40
C LYS A 74 -25.61 -5.45 8.37
N LEU A 75 -25.77 -4.36 9.11
CA LEU A 75 -26.90 -4.17 10.03
C LEU A 75 -28.23 -4.05 9.27
N GLU A 76 -28.24 -3.37 8.13
CA GLU A 76 -29.42 -3.26 7.28
C GLU A 76 -29.83 -4.62 6.71
N GLN A 77 -28.87 -5.40 6.20
CA GLN A 77 -29.13 -6.77 5.77
C GLN A 77 -29.70 -7.64 6.90
N GLU A 78 -29.12 -7.58 8.10
CA GLU A 78 -29.62 -8.36 9.24
C GLU A 78 -31.08 -8.00 9.59
N LYS A 79 -31.43 -6.71 9.58
CA LYS A 79 -32.81 -6.26 9.80
C LYS A 79 -33.78 -6.82 8.75
N ILE A 80 -33.38 -6.77 7.47
CA ILE A 80 -34.19 -7.31 6.37
C ILE A 80 -34.37 -8.83 6.54
N THR A 81 -33.30 -9.57 6.87
CA THR A 81 -33.36 -11.01 7.11
C THR A 81 -34.28 -11.35 8.28
N ARG A 82 -34.21 -10.61 9.39
CA ARG A 82 -35.09 -10.82 10.56
C ARG A 82 -36.56 -10.57 10.21
N GLN A 83 -36.88 -9.50 9.49
CA GLN A 83 -38.25 -9.21 9.07
C GLN A 83 -38.84 -10.28 8.13
N GLN A 84 -38.03 -10.87 7.24
CA GLN A 84 -38.47 -11.98 6.38
C GLN A 84 -38.75 -13.27 7.17
N LEU A 85 -37.97 -13.53 8.23
CA LEU A 85 -38.18 -14.66 9.13
C LEU A 85 -39.47 -14.50 9.98
N GLU A 86 -39.76 -13.29 10.45
CA GLU A 86 -40.98 -13.01 11.22
C GLU A 86 -42.24 -12.99 10.34
N GLY A 87 -42.14 -12.48 9.10
CA GLY A 87 -43.26 -12.48 8.14
C GLY A 87 -43.64 -13.88 7.64
N SER A 88 -42.72 -14.84 7.66
CA SER A 88 -42.98 -16.22 7.24
C SER A 88 -43.59 -17.10 8.35
N GLN A 89 -43.45 -16.74 9.63
CA GLN A 89 -44.11 -17.46 10.73
C GLN A 89 -45.61 -17.16 10.84
N THR A 90 -46.06 -15.96 10.47
CA THR A 90 -47.48 -15.57 10.58
C THR A 90 -48.38 -16.12 9.48
N GLN A 91 -47.82 -16.58 8.34
CA GLN A 91 -48.61 -17.21 7.27
C GLN A 91 -48.77 -18.74 7.42
N GLY A 92 -47.95 -19.40 8.24
CA GLY A 92 -48.02 -20.85 8.48
C GLY A 92 -49.06 -21.29 9.52
N SER A 93 -49.57 -20.37 10.34
CA SER A 93 -50.45 -20.70 11.48
C SER A 93 -51.96 -20.69 11.15
N SER A 94 -52.35 -20.40 9.91
CA SER A 94 -53.77 -20.27 9.50
C SER A 94 -54.27 -21.42 8.61
N ARG A 95 -53.54 -22.54 8.55
CA ARG A 95 -53.94 -23.76 7.82
C ARG A 95 -53.85 -24.98 8.76
N SER A 96 -54.81 -25.10 9.66
CA SER A 96 -55.22 -26.38 10.28
C SER A 96 -56.72 -26.36 10.53
#